data_AF-A0A3B8VZX9-F1
#
_entry.id   AF-A0A3B8VZX9-F1
#
_cell.length_a   1.000
_cell.length_b   1.000
_cell.length_c   1.000
_cell.angle_alpha   90.00
_cell.angle_beta   90.00
_cell.angle_gamma   90.00
#
_symmetry.space_group_name_H-M   'P 1'
#
loop_
_entity.id
_entity.type
_entity.pdbx_description
1 polymer ?
#
loop_
_entity_poly.entity_id
_entity_poly.type
_entity_poly.pdbx_seq_one_letter_code
_entity_poly.pdbx_strand_id
1 'polypeptide(L)'
;NDLENSVFSFIPNTAEVAFFGMTEALNKYLNTEKIRLIEEANGDMTQEELLKILSMRVRSEKVAIKDIKLRTFIAEDNGRDELAAHVYDVTYGTVNPGVDNLVVIDDSIVRGTTLRQSIIKILDRIGPKKIVIVSSSPQIRYPDCYGIDMSRMGEFIAFRAAIELLKERGMSHIINDVYDRCKAQQGLPKEEQINHVKDIYRPFTAEEISRKTAEMLTPKGTKAKVEIVFQSLEGLHESCPDHTGDWYFSGDYPTDGGNRAVSNAFINYVEGSNKRSYK
;
A
#
# COMPACT_ATOMS: atom_id res chain seq x y z
N ASN A 1 1.08 19.89 -0.16
CA ASN A 1 2.55 20.06 -0.14
C ASN A 1 2.96 20.79 1.14
N ASP A 2 2.84 20.12 2.28
CA ASP A 2 3.12 20.71 3.60
C ASP A 2 4.30 19.93 4.24
N LEU A 3 5.52 20.20 3.77
CA LEU A 3 6.72 19.51 4.24
C LEU A 3 7.12 19.91 5.66
N GLU A 4 6.80 21.14 6.06
CA GLU A 4 7.13 21.69 7.38
C GLU A 4 6.40 20.91 8.49
N ASN A 5 5.10 20.64 8.28
CA ASN A 5 4.28 19.85 9.19
C ASN A 5 4.17 18.40 8.73
N SER A 6 5.21 17.82 8.12
CA SER A 6 5.25 16.40 7.77
C SER A 6 6.46 15.71 8.39
N VAL A 7 6.20 14.62 9.11
CA VAL A 7 7.22 13.73 9.66
C VAL A 7 7.25 12.46 8.83
N PHE A 8 8.42 12.12 8.30
CA PHE A 8 8.64 10.94 7.49
C PHE A 8 9.25 9.83 8.33
N SER A 9 8.71 8.63 8.18
CA SER A 9 9.17 7.42 8.87
C SER A 9 8.98 6.19 7.99
N PHE A 10 9.30 5.02 8.52
CA PHE A 10 9.14 3.73 7.85
C PHE A 10 8.70 2.64 8.83
N ILE A 11 8.07 1.59 8.30
CA ILE A 11 7.77 0.38 9.06
C ILE A 11 9.06 -0.46 9.14
N PRO A 12 9.54 -0.80 10.35
CA PRO A 12 10.80 -1.54 10.50
C PRO A 12 10.80 -2.91 9.78
N ASN A 13 12.01 -3.32 9.34
CA ASN A 13 12.44 -4.58 8.69
C ASN A 13 12.70 -4.51 7.18
N THR A 14 11.74 -4.05 6.37
CA THR A 14 11.81 -4.24 4.92
C THR A 14 11.70 -2.95 4.11
N ALA A 15 11.19 -1.87 4.70
CA ALA A 15 10.98 -0.60 4.01
C ALA A 15 12.16 0.39 4.12
N GLU A 16 13.25 0.04 4.81
CA GLU A 16 14.37 0.95 5.11
C GLU A 16 15.09 1.44 3.84
N VAL A 17 15.33 0.55 2.87
CA VAL A 17 15.98 0.92 1.60
C VAL A 17 15.11 1.90 0.81
N ALA A 18 13.81 1.61 0.70
CA ALA A 18 12.85 2.49 0.04
C ALA A 18 12.72 3.84 0.76
N PHE A 19 12.80 3.84 2.10
CA PHE A 19 12.79 5.05 2.92
C PHE A 19 13.99 5.96 2.65
N PHE A 20 15.20 5.40 2.52
CA PHE A 20 16.38 6.19 2.17
C PHE A 20 16.27 6.81 0.78
N GLY A 21 15.81 6.04 -0.22
CA GLY A 21 15.55 6.56 -1.56
C GLY A 21 14.52 7.70 -1.57
N MET A 22 13.40 7.53 -0.86
CA MET A 22 12.38 8.56 -0.69
C MET A 22 12.94 9.81 0.00
N THR A 23 13.73 9.64 1.07
CA THR A 23 14.34 10.75 1.80
C THR A 23 15.34 11.52 0.94
N GLU A 24 16.14 10.84 0.11
CA GLU A 24 17.04 11.49 -0.83
C GLU A 24 16.25 12.34 -1.85
N ALA A 25 15.18 11.78 -2.43
CA ALA A 25 14.33 12.50 -3.36
C ALA A 25 13.65 13.72 -2.72
N LEU A 26 13.15 13.59 -1.48
CA LEU A 26 12.56 14.69 -0.73
C LEU A 26 13.57 15.82 -0.44
N ASN A 27 14.82 15.48 -0.13
CA ASN A 27 15.87 16.48 0.06
C ASN A 27 16.22 17.20 -1.25
N LYS A 28 16.27 16.49 -2.38
CA LYS A 28 16.45 17.11 -3.71
C LYS A 28 15.31 18.09 -4.01
N TYR A 29 14.07 17.66 -3.81
CA TYR A 29 12.89 18.51 -3.98
C TYR A 29 12.95 19.74 -3.05
N LEU A 30 13.29 19.56 -1.78
CA LEU A 30 13.43 20.67 -0.83
C LEU A 30 14.52 21.65 -1.26
N ASN A 31 15.63 21.18 -1.81
CA ASN A 31 16.66 22.06 -2.35
C ASN A 31 16.17 22.88 -3.54
N THR A 32 15.41 22.28 -4.46
CA THR A 32 14.75 23.02 -5.55
C THR A 32 13.81 24.10 -5.01
N GLU A 33 13.05 23.79 -3.97
CA GLU A 33 12.13 24.75 -3.34
C GLU A 33 12.88 25.89 -2.64
N LYS A 34 13.99 25.59 -1.96
CA LYS A 34 14.87 26.60 -1.37
C LYS A 34 15.44 27.54 -2.44
N ILE A 35 15.90 27.00 -3.57
CA ILE A 35 16.41 27.80 -4.70
C ILE A 35 15.30 28.72 -5.21
N ARG A 36 14.09 28.18 -5.46
CA ARG A 36 12.93 28.95 -5.90
C ARG A 36 12.63 30.14 -4.97
N LEU A 37 12.57 29.90 -3.66
CA LEU A 37 12.31 30.95 -2.66
C LEU A 37 13.40 32.04 -2.64
N ILE A 38 14.66 31.66 -2.84
CA ILE A 38 15.79 32.60 -2.91
C ILE A 38 15.73 33.44 -4.18
N GLU A 39 15.42 32.83 -5.32
CA GLU A 39 15.29 33.52 -6.61
C GLU A 39 14.10 34.48 -6.62
N GLU A 40 12.96 34.09 -6.04
CA GLU A 40 11.75 34.92 -5.95
C GLU A 40 11.93 36.18 -5.10
N ALA A 41 12.82 36.13 -4.10
CA ALA A 41 13.14 37.31 -3.31
C ALA A 41 13.96 38.35 -4.09
N ASN A 42 14.54 37.99 -5.24
CA ASN A 42 15.22 38.91 -6.17
C ASN A 42 16.25 39.85 -5.50
N GLY A 43 16.98 39.36 -4.49
CA GLY A 43 17.98 40.12 -3.73
C GLY A 43 17.43 41.01 -2.61
N ASP A 44 16.11 41.06 -2.42
CA ASP A 44 15.44 41.78 -1.33
C ASP A 44 15.15 40.82 -0.16
N MET A 45 16.22 40.20 0.38
CA MET A 45 16.12 39.23 1.48
C MET A 45 17.02 39.64 2.63
N THR A 46 16.45 39.68 3.83
CA THR A 46 17.22 39.87 5.06
C THR A 46 18.01 38.61 5.41
N GLN A 47 19.07 38.77 6.20
CA GLN A 47 19.84 37.62 6.69
C GLN A 47 18.97 36.62 7.50
N GLU A 48 17.96 37.12 8.21
CA GLU A 48 17.03 36.29 8.99
C GLU A 48 16.14 35.41 8.10
N GLU A 49 15.61 35.99 7.02
CA GLU A 49 14.81 35.24 6.03
C GLU A 49 15.65 34.20 5.30
N LEU A 50 16.89 34.54 4.94
CA LEU A 50 17.81 33.59 4.32
C LEU A 50 18.12 32.42 5.26
N LEU A 51 18.41 32.70 6.54
CA LEU A 51 18.64 31.66 7.54
C LEU A 51 17.41 30.77 7.73
N LYS A 52 16.21 31.34 7.70
CA LYS A 52 14.95 30.58 7.76
C LYS A 52 14.86 29.58 6.60
N ILE A 53 15.10 30.01 5.36
CA ILE A 53 15.08 29.13 4.18
C ILE A 53 16.14 28.03 4.30
N LEU A 54 17.38 28.38 4.66
CA LEU A 54 18.47 27.42 4.77
C LEU A 54 18.21 26.37 5.87
N SER A 55 17.54 26.77 6.96
CA SER A 55 17.19 25.89 8.09
C SER A 55 16.10 24.87 7.80
N MET A 56 15.32 25.04 6.71
CA MET A 56 14.29 24.07 6.33
C MET A 56 14.92 22.70 6.12
N ARG A 57 14.30 21.66 6.66
CA ARG A 57 14.79 20.27 6.53
C ARG A 57 13.64 19.31 6.41
N VAL A 58 13.88 18.19 5.73
CA VAL A 58 12.96 17.04 5.77
C VAL A 58 13.05 16.44 7.18
N ARG A 59 11.93 16.39 7.90
CA ARG A 59 11.86 15.77 9.23
C ARG A 59 11.72 14.26 9.07
N SER A 60 12.82 13.54 9.26
CA SER A 60 12.85 12.09 9.22
C SER A 60 13.08 11.53 10.62
N GLU A 61 12.15 10.74 11.12
CA GLU A 61 12.17 10.20 12.48
C GLU A 61 11.95 8.69 12.49
N LYS A 62 12.53 7.99 13.46
CA LYS A 62 12.19 6.58 13.73
C LYS A 62 10.97 6.53 14.64
N VAL A 63 9.79 6.59 14.05
CA VAL A 63 8.52 6.67 14.78
C VAL A 63 8.07 5.29 15.23
N ALA A 64 8.00 4.32 14.31
CA ALA A 64 7.62 2.96 14.65
C ALA A 64 8.86 2.14 15.06
N ILE A 65 8.75 1.44 16.19
CA ILE A 65 9.76 0.50 16.69
C ILE A 65 9.13 -0.88 16.69
N LYS A 66 9.89 -1.90 16.30
CA LYS A 66 9.47 -3.29 16.37
C LYS A 66 10.39 -4.07 17.30
N ASP A 67 9.83 -4.72 18.32
CA ASP A 67 10.58 -5.67 19.14
C ASP A 67 10.69 -7.02 18.42
N ILE A 68 11.86 -7.27 17.84
CA ILE A 68 12.18 -8.48 17.05
C ILE A 68 12.24 -9.74 17.93
N LYS A 69 12.34 -9.61 19.27
CA LYS A 69 12.49 -10.77 20.17
C LYS A 69 11.16 -11.46 20.50
N LEU A 70 10.02 -10.79 20.30
CA LEU A 70 8.69 -11.36 20.48
C LEU A 70 8.26 -12.12 19.22
N ARG A 71 8.81 -13.32 19.00
CA ARG A 71 8.14 -14.31 18.12
C ARG A 71 6.98 -14.90 18.92
N THR A 72 5.75 -14.70 18.44
CA THR A 72 4.56 -15.31 19.06
C THR A 72 4.68 -16.83 19.02
N PHE A 73 4.96 -17.44 20.16
CA PHE A 73 4.83 -18.89 20.34
C PHE A 73 3.37 -19.31 20.11
N ILE A 74 3.16 -20.57 19.73
CA ILE A 74 1.86 -21.16 19.37
C ILE A 74 0.81 -20.80 20.43
N ALA A 75 -0.12 -19.93 20.09
CA ALA A 75 -1.25 -19.51 20.91
C ALA A 75 -2.53 -19.58 20.06
N GLU A 76 -3.66 -19.89 20.71
CA GLU A 76 -4.98 -19.96 20.08
C GLU A 76 -5.33 -18.65 19.35
N ASP A 77 -6.07 -18.75 18.24
CA ASP A 77 -6.21 -17.69 17.22
C ASP A 77 -6.68 -16.32 17.75
N ASN A 78 -7.38 -16.27 18.91
CA ASN A 78 -7.82 -15.01 19.52
C ASN A 78 -6.71 -14.25 20.29
N GLY A 79 -5.62 -14.91 20.70
CA GLY A 79 -4.50 -14.27 21.43
C GLY A 79 -3.39 -13.72 20.54
N ARG A 80 -3.37 -14.08 19.25
CA ARG A 80 -2.34 -13.64 18.30
C ARG A 80 -2.43 -12.16 17.94
N ASP A 81 -3.64 -11.64 17.79
CA ASP A 81 -3.88 -10.24 17.43
C ASP A 81 -3.41 -9.28 18.53
N GLU A 82 -3.60 -9.64 19.81
CA GLU A 82 -3.12 -8.86 20.95
C GLU A 82 -1.59 -8.90 21.06
N LEU A 83 -0.98 -10.08 20.89
CA LEU A 83 0.47 -10.22 20.91
C LEU A 83 1.14 -9.44 19.76
N ALA A 84 0.57 -9.45 18.56
CA ALA A 84 1.09 -8.69 17.42
C ALA A 84 0.99 -7.16 17.61
N ALA A 85 0.04 -6.68 18.43
CA ALA A 85 -0.05 -5.27 18.80
C ALA A 85 1.05 -4.85 19.79
N HIS A 86 1.57 -5.77 20.61
CA HIS A 86 2.67 -5.52 21.55
C HIS A 86 4.07 -5.59 20.92
N VAL A 87 4.17 -6.10 19.69
CA VAL A 87 5.44 -6.16 18.94
C VAL A 87 5.86 -4.76 18.47
N TYR A 88 4.92 -3.81 18.37
CA TYR A 88 5.22 -2.47 17.89
C TYR A 88 4.99 -1.40 18.95
N ASP A 89 5.91 -0.43 19.01
CA ASP A 89 5.82 0.75 19.86
C ASP A 89 6.13 2.02 19.06
N VAL A 90 5.90 3.19 19.67
CA VAL A 90 6.09 4.49 19.03
C VAL A 90 6.98 5.42 19.85
N THR A 91 7.83 6.18 19.16
CA THR A 91 8.63 7.23 19.78
C THR A 91 7.78 8.49 19.99
N TYR A 92 7.42 8.78 21.25
CA TYR A 92 6.65 9.98 21.62
C TYR A 92 7.46 11.27 21.42
N GLY A 93 6.77 12.38 21.16
CA GLY A 93 7.40 13.70 20.96
C GLY A 93 8.00 13.94 19.56
N THR A 94 7.92 12.96 18.67
CA THR A 94 8.37 13.07 17.26
C THR A 94 7.40 13.86 16.37
N VAL A 95 6.13 13.90 16.77
CA VAL A 95 5.01 14.52 16.05
C VAL A 95 4.33 15.54 16.98
N ASN A 96 4.02 16.72 16.46
CA ASN A 96 3.19 17.72 17.12
C ASN A 96 1.70 17.34 16.98
N PRO A 97 1.01 16.98 18.08
CA PRO A 97 -0.35 16.44 18.00
C PRO A 97 -1.34 17.44 17.39
N GLY A 98 -2.18 16.97 16.46
CA GLY A 98 -3.19 17.77 15.76
C GLY A 98 -2.66 18.71 14.68
N VAL A 99 -1.33 18.84 14.56
CA VAL A 99 -0.66 19.71 13.58
C VAL A 99 0.03 18.89 12.50
N ASP A 100 0.95 18.03 12.92
CA ASP A 100 1.82 17.29 12.01
C ASP A 100 1.07 16.15 11.30
N ASN A 101 1.41 15.96 10.03
CA ASN A 101 1.11 14.78 9.25
C ASN A 101 2.23 13.76 9.46
N LEU A 102 1.87 12.49 9.55
CA LEU A 102 2.82 11.39 9.65
C LEU A 102 2.79 10.58 8.36
N VAL A 103 3.91 10.54 7.65
CA VAL A 103 4.08 9.77 6.42
C VAL A 103 4.96 8.56 6.71
N VAL A 104 4.44 7.36 6.53
CA VAL A 104 5.16 6.12 6.85
C VAL A 104 5.21 5.21 5.63
N ILE A 105 6.42 4.85 5.22
CA ILE A 105 6.62 3.91 4.12
C ILE A 105 6.65 2.46 4.60
N ASP A 106 6.01 1.57 3.85
CA ASP A 106 6.02 0.12 4.01
C ASP A 106 6.34 -0.54 2.66
N ASP A 107 6.81 -1.78 2.66
CA ASP A 107 7.23 -2.45 1.43
C ASP A 107 6.05 -2.72 0.48
N SER A 108 4.96 -3.25 1.02
CA SER A 108 3.84 -3.82 0.31
C SER A 108 2.63 -3.97 1.22
N ILE A 109 1.43 -3.88 0.64
CA ILE A 109 0.19 -4.09 1.37
C ILE A 109 -0.57 -5.24 0.71
N VAL A 110 -0.42 -6.45 1.25
CA VAL A 110 -1.10 -7.66 0.76
C VAL A 110 -2.51 -7.76 1.36
N ARG A 111 -2.60 -8.19 2.63
CA ARG A 111 -3.89 -8.38 3.34
C ARG A 111 -4.34 -7.14 4.11
N GLY A 112 -3.38 -6.30 4.49
CA GLY A 112 -3.59 -5.11 5.32
C GLY A 112 -3.94 -5.39 6.79
N THR A 113 -3.95 -6.64 7.24
CA THR A 113 -4.29 -7.00 8.63
C THR A 113 -3.33 -6.37 9.64
N THR A 114 -2.02 -6.46 9.41
CA THR A 114 -0.99 -5.83 10.25
C THR A 114 -1.17 -4.31 10.34
N LEU A 115 -1.46 -3.67 9.20
CA LEU A 115 -1.72 -2.22 9.17
C LEU A 115 -2.94 -1.85 10.00
N ARG A 116 -4.05 -2.57 9.81
CA ARG A 116 -5.32 -2.33 10.51
C ARG A 116 -5.25 -2.66 12.00
N GLN A 117 -4.68 -3.81 12.36
CA GLN A 117 -4.71 -4.31 13.73
C GLN A 117 -3.69 -3.60 14.63
N SER A 118 -2.50 -3.30 14.10
CA SER A 118 -1.36 -2.82 14.89
C SER A 118 -0.92 -1.42 14.46
N ILE A 119 -0.47 -1.25 13.22
CA ILE A 119 0.27 -0.04 12.81
C ILE A 119 -0.58 1.23 12.88
N ILE A 120 -1.75 1.27 12.25
CA ILE A 120 -2.57 2.50 12.25
C ILE A 120 -2.97 2.87 13.68
N LYS A 121 -3.29 1.88 14.53
CA LYS A 121 -3.67 2.12 15.93
C LYS A 121 -2.53 2.72 16.75
N ILE A 122 -1.30 2.20 16.62
CA ILE A 122 -0.16 2.73 17.39
C ILE A 122 0.25 4.12 16.89
N LEU A 123 0.20 4.35 15.57
CA LEU A 123 0.53 5.65 14.99
C LEU A 123 -0.51 6.71 15.35
N ASP A 124 -1.78 6.35 15.52
CA ASP A 124 -2.82 7.27 15.98
C ASP A 124 -2.60 7.73 17.44
N ARG A 125 -1.89 6.95 18.28
CA ARG A 125 -1.65 7.30 19.70
C ARG A 125 -0.79 8.54 19.88
N ILE A 126 0.09 8.86 18.94
CA ILE A 126 0.91 10.08 18.99
C ILE A 126 0.15 11.32 18.47
N GLY A 127 -1.11 11.14 18.08
CA GLY A 127 -2.04 12.21 17.71
C GLY A 127 -1.71 12.98 16.42
N PRO A 128 -1.20 12.36 15.34
CA PRO A 128 -0.99 13.09 14.10
C PRO A 128 -2.32 13.61 13.54
N LYS A 129 -2.29 14.72 12.82
CA LYS A 129 -3.45 15.24 12.08
C LYS A 129 -3.90 14.27 10.99
N LYS A 130 -2.94 13.67 10.30
CA LYS A 130 -3.13 12.72 9.21
C LYS A 130 -2.04 11.65 9.26
N ILE A 131 -2.40 10.41 8.96
CA ILE A 131 -1.47 9.30 8.72
C ILE A 131 -1.53 8.97 7.23
N VAL A 132 -0.39 9.03 6.54
CA VAL A 132 -0.23 8.62 5.14
C VAL A 132 0.65 7.38 5.11
N ILE A 133 0.06 6.24 4.76
CA ILE A 133 0.84 5.02 4.51
C ILE A 133 1.25 4.99 3.05
N VAL A 134 2.54 4.90 2.79
CA VAL A 134 3.11 4.82 1.44
C VAL A 134 3.59 3.38 1.22
N SER A 135 3.05 2.68 0.24
CA SER A 135 3.59 1.39 -0.17
C SER A 135 4.63 1.61 -1.26
N SER A 136 5.83 1.05 -1.07
CA SER A 136 6.90 1.07 -2.08
C SER A 136 6.69 0.04 -3.19
N SER A 137 5.47 -0.50 -3.33
CA SER A 137 5.06 -1.38 -4.42
C SER A 137 3.66 -1.00 -4.90
N PRO A 138 3.28 -1.39 -6.13
CA PRO A 138 1.92 -1.23 -6.61
C PRO A 138 0.91 -2.08 -5.84
N GLN A 139 -0.37 -1.82 -6.11
CA GLN A 139 -1.46 -2.62 -5.55
C GLN A 139 -1.35 -4.07 -6.00
N ILE A 140 -1.21 -5.00 -5.04
CA ILE A 140 -1.26 -6.43 -5.32
C ILE A 140 -2.70 -6.81 -5.65
N ARG A 141 -2.94 -7.14 -6.92
CA ARG A 141 -4.28 -7.32 -7.51
C ARG A 141 -4.58 -8.75 -7.94
N TYR A 142 -3.55 -9.54 -8.24
CA TYR A 142 -3.70 -10.88 -8.80
C TYR A 142 -2.81 -11.90 -8.08
N PRO A 143 -3.13 -13.21 -8.14
CA PRO A 143 -2.37 -14.20 -7.41
C PRO A 143 -1.06 -14.53 -8.10
N ASP A 144 -0.07 -14.92 -7.33
CA ASP A 144 1.14 -15.52 -7.85
C ASP A 144 0.97 -17.04 -8.08
N CYS A 145 1.52 -17.52 -9.19
CA CYS A 145 1.59 -18.94 -9.53
C CYS A 145 3.03 -19.41 -9.86
N TYR A 146 4.05 -18.60 -9.55
CA TYR A 146 5.45 -18.87 -9.90
C TYR A 146 6.37 -19.07 -8.70
N GLY A 147 5.84 -19.09 -7.48
CA GLY A 147 6.57 -19.56 -6.28
C GLY A 147 6.32 -18.74 -5.01
N ILE A 148 5.60 -17.63 -5.11
CA ILE A 148 5.25 -16.78 -3.97
C ILE A 148 3.88 -17.22 -3.43
N ASP A 149 3.76 -17.30 -2.09
CA ASP A 149 2.51 -17.75 -1.43
C ASP A 149 1.45 -16.64 -1.40
N MET A 150 0.95 -16.27 -2.59
CA MET A 150 -0.12 -15.30 -2.82
C MET A 150 -1.15 -15.90 -3.76
N SER A 151 -1.82 -16.99 -3.37
CA SER A 151 -2.66 -17.77 -4.30
C SER A 151 -4.16 -17.44 -4.27
N ARG A 152 -4.61 -16.67 -3.28
CA ARG A 152 -6.03 -16.46 -2.97
C ARG A 152 -6.45 -15.01 -3.16
N MET A 153 -7.30 -14.76 -4.15
CA MET A 153 -7.83 -13.42 -4.46
C MET A 153 -8.44 -12.72 -3.25
N GLY A 154 -9.25 -13.43 -2.47
CA GLY A 154 -9.94 -12.89 -1.30
C GLY A 154 -9.01 -12.41 -0.17
N GLU A 155 -7.71 -12.70 -0.23
CA GLU A 155 -6.74 -12.23 0.75
C GLU A 155 -6.17 -10.84 0.39
N PHE A 156 -6.28 -10.39 -0.86
CA PHE A 156 -5.73 -9.11 -1.30
C PHE A 156 -6.66 -7.95 -0.95
N ILE A 157 -6.15 -6.96 -0.22
CA ILE A 157 -6.96 -5.81 0.18
C ILE A 157 -7.42 -4.98 -1.02
N ALA A 158 -6.57 -4.82 -2.05
CA ALA A 158 -6.93 -4.08 -3.26
C ALA A 158 -8.07 -4.76 -4.02
N PHE A 159 -8.05 -6.10 -4.12
CA PHE A 159 -9.15 -6.85 -4.70
C PHE A 159 -10.44 -6.69 -3.90
N ARG A 160 -10.37 -6.87 -2.57
CA ARG A 160 -11.53 -6.69 -1.69
C ARG A 160 -12.12 -5.28 -1.79
N ALA A 161 -11.27 -4.26 -1.89
CA ALA A 161 -11.68 -2.88 -2.09
C ALA A 161 -12.39 -2.67 -3.44
N ALA A 162 -11.88 -3.25 -4.53
CA ALA A 162 -12.54 -3.20 -5.83
C ALA A 162 -13.90 -3.91 -5.82
N ILE A 163 -14.00 -5.08 -5.18
CA ILE A 163 -15.27 -5.81 -5.02
C ILE A 163 -16.28 -4.98 -4.21
N GLU A 164 -15.85 -4.33 -3.13
CA GLU A 164 -16.72 -3.46 -2.33
C GLU A 164 -17.19 -2.25 -3.14
N LEU A 165 -16.31 -1.60 -3.88
CA LEU A 165 -16.66 -0.48 -4.77
C LEU A 165 -17.70 -0.89 -5.83
N LEU A 166 -17.55 -2.09 -6.43
CA LEU A 166 -18.54 -2.60 -7.39
C LEU A 166 -19.92 -2.76 -6.75
N LYS A 167 -19.98 -3.23 -5.50
CA LYS A 167 -21.24 -3.36 -4.76
C LYS A 167 -21.83 -2.00 -4.42
N GLU A 168 -21.04 -1.09 -3.87
CA GLU A 168 -21.48 0.25 -3.47
C GLU A 168 -22.00 1.08 -4.64
N ARG A 169 -21.45 0.89 -5.84
CA ARG A 169 -21.89 1.58 -7.06
C ARG A 169 -22.99 0.86 -7.84
N GLY A 170 -23.53 -0.24 -7.34
CA GLY A 170 -24.55 -1.02 -8.05
C GLY A 170 -24.04 -1.72 -9.31
N MET A 171 -22.72 -1.93 -9.42
CA MET A 171 -22.04 -2.55 -10.57
C MET A 171 -21.75 -4.05 -10.33
N SER A 172 -22.50 -4.71 -9.44
CA SER A 172 -22.27 -6.12 -9.09
C SER A 172 -22.44 -7.08 -10.26
N HIS A 173 -23.14 -6.69 -11.32
CA HIS A 173 -23.24 -7.48 -12.57
C HIS A 173 -21.86 -7.78 -13.17
N ILE A 174 -20.89 -6.87 -13.06
CA ILE A 174 -19.51 -7.08 -13.55
C ILE A 174 -18.86 -8.30 -12.87
N ILE A 175 -19.15 -8.53 -11.59
CA ILE A 175 -18.61 -9.69 -10.85
C ILE A 175 -19.14 -10.99 -11.48
N ASN A 176 -20.44 -11.02 -11.78
CA ASN A 176 -21.09 -12.18 -12.41
C ASN A 176 -20.60 -12.37 -13.85
N ASP A 177 -20.50 -11.30 -14.64
CA ASP A 177 -20.02 -11.36 -16.03
C ASP A 177 -18.57 -11.85 -16.13
N VAL A 178 -17.71 -11.43 -15.19
CA VAL A 178 -16.34 -11.95 -15.09
C VAL A 178 -16.35 -13.41 -14.66
N TYR A 179 -17.21 -13.79 -13.71
CA TYR A 179 -17.34 -15.18 -13.26
C TYR A 179 -17.76 -16.11 -14.40
N ASP A 180 -18.81 -15.76 -15.13
CA ASP A 180 -19.33 -16.55 -16.25
C ASP A 180 -18.28 -16.69 -17.37
N ARG A 181 -17.54 -15.62 -17.67
CA ARG A 181 -16.43 -15.69 -18.64
C ARG A 181 -15.26 -16.55 -18.14
N CYS A 182 -14.89 -16.47 -16.86
CA CYS A 182 -13.89 -17.37 -16.29
C CYS A 182 -14.37 -18.84 -16.35
N LYS A 183 -15.65 -19.12 -16.07
CA LYS A 183 -16.24 -20.46 -16.15
C LYS A 183 -16.29 -20.99 -17.59
N ALA A 184 -16.61 -20.15 -18.57
CA ALA A 184 -16.62 -20.53 -19.98
C ALA A 184 -15.24 -20.96 -20.50
N GLN A 185 -14.16 -20.50 -19.88
CA GLN A 185 -12.80 -20.92 -20.21
C GLN A 185 -12.38 -22.25 -19.57
N GLN A 186 -13.23 -22.87 -18.71
CA GLN A 186 -12.92 -24.17 -18.13
C GLN A 186 -12.89 -25.25 -19.22
N GLY A 187 -11.77 -25.96 -19.31
CA GLY A 187 -11.57 -27.01 -20.32
C GLY A 187 -10.92 -26.52 -21.61
N LEU A 188 -10.77 -25.21 -21.82
CA LEU A 188 -9.98 -24.69 -22.92
C LEU A 188 -8.48 -24.98 -22.72
N PRO A 189 -7.72 -25.18 -23.80
CA PRO A 189 -6.25 -25.18 -23.75
C PRO A 189 -5.74 -23.93 -23.03
N LYS A 190 -4.63 -24.04 -22.29
CA LYS A 190 -4.09 -22.93 -21.50
C LYS A 190 -3.74 -21.73 -22.38
N GLU A 191 -3.30 -22.00 -23.61
CA GLU A 191 -2.91 -21.06 -24.66
C GLU A 191 -4.08 -20.16 -25.11
N GLU A 192 -5.31 -20.60 -24.92
CA GLU A 192 -6.53 -19.85 -25.28
C GLU A 192 -7.13 -19.08 -24.09
N GLN A 193 -6.53 -19.19 -22.89
CA GLN A 193 -7.09 -18.56 -21.70
C GLN A 193 -6.65 -17.10 -21.56
N ILE A 194 -7.64 -16.25 -21.30
CA ILE A 194 -7.53 -14.79 -21.14
C ILE A 194 -7.84 -14.43 -19.69
N ASN A 195 -7.05 -13.51 -19.12
CA ASN A 195 -7.32 -12.96 -17.80
C ASN A 195 -8.49 -11.95 -17.82
N HIS A 196 -9.71 -12.44 -17.65
CA HIS A 196 -10.90 -11.59 -17.52
C HIS A 196 -10.99 -10.87 -16.17
N VAL A 197 -10.19 -11.25 -15.17
CA VAL A 197 -10.22 -10.65 -13.84
C VAL A 197 -9.76 -9.19 -13.86
N LYS A 198 -9.01 -8.77 -14.90
CA LYS A 198 -8.69 -7.35 -15.13
C LYS A 198 -9.94 -6.47 -15.19
N ASP A 199 -11.07 -6.99 -15.68
CA ASP A 199 -12.33 -6.24 -15.80
C ASP A 199 -12.95 -5.88 -14.43
N ILE A 200 -12.58 -6.55 -13.33
CA ILE A 200 -12.98 -6.15 -11.97
C ILE A 200 -12.43 -4.77 -11.61
N TYR A 201 -11.24 -4.42 -12.11
CA TYR A 201 -10.54 -3.19 -11.77
C TYR A 201 -10.79 -2.06 -12.78
N ARG A 202 -11.17 -2.36 -14.02
CA ARG A 202 -11.37 -1.37 -15.10
C ARG A 202 -12.30 -0.20 -14.75
N PRO A 203 -13.36 -0.36 -13.94
CA PRO A 203 -14.24 0.75 -13.58
C PRO A 203 -13.62 1.79 -12.62
N PHE A 204 -12.40 1.56 -12.10
CA PHE A 204 -11.83 2.36 -11.03
C PHE A 204 -10.43 2.87 -11.37
N THR A 205 -10.11 4.07 -10.89
CA THR A 205 -8.71 4.52 -10.84
C THR A 205 -7.96 3.86 -9.68
N ALA A 206 -6.62 3.86 -9.76
CA ALA A 206 -5.79 3.37 -8.66
C ALA A 206 -6.04 4.16 -7.36
N GLU A 207 -6.29 5.46 -7.46
CA GLU A 207 -6.61 6.33 -6.31
C GLU A 207 -7.96 5.98 -5.68
N GLU A 208 -8.97 5.61 -6.47
CA GLU A 208 -10.26 5.18 -5.93
C GLU A 208 -10.13 3.90 -5.10
N ILE A 209 -9.36 2.92 -5.60
CA ILE A 209 -9.05 1.68 -4.87
C ILE A 209 -8.21 1.98 -3.63
N SER A 210 -7.23 2.88 -3.73
CA SER A 210 -6.38 3.29 -2.60
C SER A 210 -7.21 3.95 -1.49
N ARG A 211 -8.14 4.84 -1.85
CA ARG A 211 -9.07 5.48 -0.90
C ARG A 211 -9.97 4.46 -0.22
N LYS A 212 -10.54 3.52 -0.97
CA LYS A 212 -11.36 2.45 -0.38
C LYS A 212 -10.53 1.53 0.52
N THR A 213 -9.29 1.23 0.12
CA THR A 213 -8.34 0.46 0.94
C THR A 213 -8.05 1.18 2.27
N ALA A 214 -7.80 2.49 2.23
CA ALA A 214 -7.62 3.30 3.45
C ALA A 214 -8.84 3.23 4.36
N GLU A 215 -10.05 3.39 3.82
CA GLU A 215 -11.31 3.26 4.56
C GLU A 215 -11.44 1.89 5.24
N MET A 216 -11.23 0.80 4.49
CA MET A 216 -11.37 -0.58 5.01
C MET A 216 -10.31 -0.95 6.05
N LEU A 217 -9.11 -0.38 5.94
CA LEU A 217 -8.01 -0.63 6.87
C LEU A 217 -8.02 0.30 8.09
N THR A 218 -8.79 1.39 8.08
CA THR A 218 -8.89 2.33 9.20
C THR A 218 -9.71 1.71 10.34
N PRO A 219 -9.12 1.50 11.53
CA PRO A 219 -9.86 1.01 12.69
C PRO A 219 -10.95 1.97 13.15
N LYS A 220 -12.02 1.44 13.73
CA LYS A 220 -13.04 2.27 14.38
C LYS A 220 -12.40 3.05 15.54
N GLY A 221 -12.70 4.34 15.62
CA GLY A 221 -12.19 5.23 16.67
C GLY A 221 -10.84 5.87 16.36
N THR A 222 -10.21 5.59 15.22
CA THR A 222 -9.03 6.32 14.75
C THR A 222 -9.36 7.80 14.58
N LYS A 223 -8.56 8.67 15.19
CA LYS A 223 -8.78 10.12 15.20
C LYS A 223 -8.15 10.80 13.98
N ALA A 224 -6.94 10.38 13.61
CA ALA A 224 -6.24 10.90 12.46
C ALA A 224 -6.94 10.51 11.15
N LYS A 225 -6.91 11.38 10.15
CA LYS A 225 -7.31 10.99 8.78
C LYS A 225 -6.28 9.99 8.24
N VAL A 226 -6.72 8.85 7.73
CA VAL A 226 -5.82 7.85 7.11
C VAL A 226 -5.91 7.94 5.59
N GLU A 227 -4.77 8.01 4.94
CA GLU A 227 -4.61 7.90 3.48
C GLU A 227 -3.59 6.81 3.17
N ILE A 228 -3.77 6.13 2.04
CA ILE A 228 -2.84 5.11 1.55
C ILE A 228 -2.45 5.49 0.11
N VAL A 229 -1.15 5.49 -0.15
CA VAL A 229 -0.56 5.75 -1.47
C VAL A 229 0.22 4.51 -1.87
N PHE A 230 0.00 4.01 -3.08
CA PHE A 230 0.78 2.92 -3.65
C PHE A 230 1.73 3.49 -4.70
N GLN A 231 2.88 2.84 -4.90
CA GLN A 231 3.70 3.11 -6.08
C GLN A 231 2.87 2.84 -7.34
N SER A 232 3.00 3.69 -8.37
CA SER A 232 2.38 3.41 -9.66
C SER A 232 3.07 2.23 -10.35
N LEU A 233 2.36 1.56 -11.25
CA LEU A 233 2.96 0.47 -12.03
C LEU A 233 4.06 1.01 -12.96
N GLU A 234 3.82 2.18 -13.55
CA GLU A 234 4.77 2.91 -14.37
C GLU A 234 6.02 3.27 -13.55
N GLY A 235 5.85 3.75 -12.32
CA GLY A 235 6.94 4.09 -11.42
C GLY A 235 7.75 2.86 -10.99
N LEU A 236 7.12 1.68 -10.87
CA LEU A 236 7.83 0.42 -10.65
C LEU A 236 8.72 0.08 -11.86
N HIS A 237 8.19 0.18 -13.08
CA HIS A 237 8.94 -0.09 -14.30
C HIS A 237 10.10 0.89 -14.50
N GLU A 238 9.90 2.18 -14.21
CA GLU A 238 10.97 3.19 -14.23
C GLU A 238 12.06 2.90 -13.20
N SER A 239 11.68 2.41 -12.01
CA SER A 239 12.62 2.10 -10.92
C SER A 239 13.40 0.80 -11.17
N CYS A 240 12.84 -0.13 -11.95
CA CYS A 240 13.37 -1.47 -12.17
C CYS A 240 13.26 -1.89 -13.65
N PRO A 241 13.90 -1.16 -14.59
CA PRO A 241 13.67 -1.32 -16.03
C PRO A 241 14.07 -2.69 -16.59
N ASP A 242 15.06 -3.34 -15.96
CA ASP A 242 15.55 -4.66 -16.37
C ASP A 242 14.78 -5.83 -15.72
N HIS A 243 13.74 -5.54 -14.93
CA HIS A 243 12.95 -6.54 -14.21
C HIS A 243 11.49 -6.52 -14.65
N THR A 244 11.07 -7.56 -15.36
CA THR A 244 9.75 -7.65 -16.00
C THR A 244 8.67 -8.33 -15.16
N GLY A 245 8.99 -8.72 -13.92
CA GLY A 245 8.07 -9.49 -13.08
C GLY A 245 7.01 -8.64 -12.39
N ASP A 246 5.89 -8.40 -13.06
CA ASP A 246 4.82 -7.52 -12.55
C ASP A 246 3.40 -8.11 -12.55
N TRP A 247 3.23 -9.38 -12.95
CA TRP A 247 1.94 -10.01 -13.24
C TRP A 247 0.92 -9.95 -12.09
N TYR A 248 1.37 -9.96 -10.84
CA TYR A 248 0.49 -9.85 -9.67
C TYR A 248 0.02 -8.42 -9.39
N PHE A 249 0.59 -7.43 -10.08
CA PHE A 249 0.14 -6.03 -10.13
C PHE A 249 -0.63 -5.72 -11.42
N SER A 250 -0.07 -6.08 -12.58
CA SER A 250 -0.56 -5.75 -13.93
C SER A 250 -1.70 -6.68 -14.37
N GLY A 251 -1.64 -7.95 -13.95
CA GLY A 251 -2.50 -9.02 -14.45
C GLY A 251 -2.00 -9.63 -15.76
N ASP A 252 -0.82 -9.22 -16.23
CA ASP A 252 -0.21 -9.69 -17.47
C ASP A 252 0.77 -10.82 -17.16
N TYR A 253 0.26 -12.05 -17.17
CA TYR A 253 1.05 -13.24 -16.85
C TYR A 253 2.02 -13.59 -17.98
N PRO A 254 3.30 -13.88 -17.68
CA PRO A 254 4.30 -14.24 -18.70
C PRO A 254 4.07 -15.64 -19.30
N THR A 255 3.19 -16.45 -18.72
CA THR A 255 2.85 -17.78 -19.24
C THR A 255 1.34 -17.99 -19.28
N ASP A 256 0.90 -18.77 -20.26
CA ASP A 256 -0.50 -19.19 -20.44
C ASP A 256 -1.09 -19.87 -19.19
N GLY A 257 -0.24 -20.58 -18.44
CA GLY A 257 -0.62 -21.20 -17.17
C GLY A 257 -1.04 -20.19 -16.09
N GLY A 258 -0.53 -18.95 -16.17
CA GLY A 258 -0.87 -17.88 -15.24
C GLY A 258 -2.28 -17.35 -15.44
N ASN A 259 -2.72 -17.14 -16.68
CA ASN A 259 -4.10 -16.76 -17.00
C ASN A 259 -5.12 -17.79 -16.50
N ARG A 260 -4.76 -19.08 -16.56
CA ARG A 260 -5.54 -20.16 -15.95
C ARG A 260 -5.58 -20.08 -14.44
N ALA A 261 -4.44 -19.83 -13.81
CA ALA A 261 -4.36 -19.72 -12.36
C ALA A 261 -5.23 -18.57 -11.84
N VAL A 262 -5.14 -17.36 -12.41
CA VAL A 262 -5.96 -16.23 -11.97
C VAL A 262 -7.46 -16.46 -12.20
N SER A 263 -7.85 -17.06 -13.33
CA SER A 263 -9.25 -17.42 -13.60
C SER A 263 -9.79 -18.41 -12.56
N ASN A 264 -9.02 -19.46 -12.25
CA ASN A 264 -9.38 -20.43 -11.20
C ASN A 264 -9.41 -19.79 -9.81
N ALA A 265 -8.50 -18.85 -9.51
CA ALA A 265 -8.48 -18.14 -8.25
C ALA A 265 -9.76 -17.30 -8.06
N PHE A 266 -10.22 -16.64 -9.12
CA PHE A 266 -11.44 -15.86 -9.10
C PHE A 266 -12.70 -16.73 -8.97
N ILE A 267 -12.78 -17.84 -9.71
CA ILE A 267 -13.86 -18.83 -9.56
C ILE A 267 -13.92 -19.34 -8.12
N ASN A 268 -12.78 -19.74 -7.55
CA ASN A 268 -12.70 -20.20 -6.16
C ASN A 268 -13.19 -19.13 -5.17
N TYR A 269 -12.84 -17.86 -5.40
CA TYR A 269 -13.31 -16.75 -4.56
C TYR A 269 -14.84 -16.61 -4.62
N VAL A 270 -15.44 -16.59 -5.82
CA VAL A 270 -16.89 -16.44 -5.99
C VAL A 270 -17.65 -17.64 -5.41
N GLU A 271 -17.12 -18.86 -5.58
CA GLU A 271 -17.71 -20.10 -5.06
C GLU A 271 -17.44 -20.33 -3.55
N GLY A 272 -16.71 -19.44 -2.87
CA GLY A 272 -16.38 -19.58 -1.45
C GLY A 272 -15.39 -20.71 -1.13
N SER A 273 -14.62 -21.15 -2.12
CA SER A 273 -13.65 -22.24 -2.02
C SER A 273 -12.28 -21.73 -1.54
N ASN A 274 -11.70 -22.38 -0.53
CA ASN A 274 -10.36 -22.09 -0.01
C ASN A 274 -9.21 -22.79 -0.77
N LYS A 275 -9.49 -23.36 -1.95
CA LYS A 275 -8.50 -24.08 -2.76
C LYS A 275 -7.44 -23.11 -3.33
N ARG A 276 -6.23 -23.64 -3.56
CA ARG A 276 -5.18 -22.91 -4.27
C ARG A 276 -5.51 -22.87 -5.77
N SER A 277 -5.14 -21.78 -6.43
CA SER A 277 -5.46 -21.49 -7.83
C SER A 277 -4.77 -22.39 -8.87
N TYR A 278 -3.65 -23.01 -8.48
CA TYR A 278 -2.76 -23.78 -9.35
C TYR A 278 -2.74 -25.29 -9.04
N LYS A 279 -3.73 -25.81 -8.29
CA LYS A 279 -3.90 -27.25 -8.03
C LYS A 279 -5.17 -27.78 -8.66
#